data_AF-A0A9P6ISN1-F1
#
_entry.id   AF-A0A9P6ISN1-F1
#
_cell.length_a   1.000
_cell.length_b   1.000
_cell.length_c   1.000
_cell.angle_alpha   90.00
_cell.angle_beta   90.00
_cell.angle_gamma   90.00
#
_symmetry.space_group_name_H-M   'P 1'
#
loop_
_entity.id
_entity.type
_entity.pdbx_description
1 polymer ?
#
loop_
_entity_poly.entity_id
_entity_poly.type
_entity_poly.pdbx_seq_one_letter_code
_entity_poly.pdbx_strand_id
1 'polypeptide(L)'
;SLKKQLNKMIIPAIIESQALPGFITNDSGRFFNKLIGSGPTFSMDDLLMLFNKIWKAMSCYYVEHTVVSQVMTELLKMVGVTGFNDLLMRRNFCTWKRAMQIQYNITRIEEWCKGHDLPEGTLQLEHLMQATKLLQLKKASHNDIEIIYDVCWMLTNTQVQKLVQNYMIADYEVPVSPDLIKAIAMRVAANEKNDVLMLDAISLEDAGSFETPEIRDVDLEGERYLPAWLVNLGRLKSLMHLVVV
;
A
#
# COMPACT_ATOMS: atom_id res chain seq x y z
N SER A 1 -5.65 -16.95 1.08
CA SER A 1 -4.49 -16.40 1.80
C SER A 1 -4.73 -14.94 2.10
N LEU A 2 -4.03 -14.39 3.08
CA LEU A 2 -4.13 -12.99 3.48
C LEU A 2 -3.81 -12.01 2.32
N LYS A 3 -2.73 -12.27 1.57
CA LYS A 3 -2.38 -11.51 0.36
C LYS A 3 -3.52 -11.48 -0.67
N LYS A 4 -4.19 -12.61 -0.93
CA LYS A 4 -5.35 -12.67 -1.85
C LYS A 4 -6.54 -11.84 -1.36
N GLN A 5 -6.76 -11.72 -0.05
CA GLN A 5 -7.81 -10.86 0.52
C GLN A 5 -7.42 -9.38 0.38
N LEU A 6 -6.20 -9.02 0.78
CA LEU A 6 -5.68 -7.66 0.67
C LEU A 6 -5.69 -7.17 -0.78
N ASN A 7 -5.27 -8.00 -1.74
CA ASN A 7 -5.24 -7.64 -3.17
C ASN A 7 -6.58 -7.10 -3.69
N LYS A 8 -7.69 -7.68 -3.22
CA LYS A 8 -9.04 -7.26 -3.63
C LYS A 8 -9.45 -5.90 -3.05
N MET A 9 -8.79 -5.47 -1.97
CA MET A 9 -9.09 -4.23 -1.26
C MET A 9 -8.24 -3.05 -1.74
N ILE A 10 -6.97 -3.27 -2.15
CA ILE A 10 -6.01 -2.20 -2.45
C ILE A 10 -6.58 -1.19 -3.44
N ILE A 11 -7.02 -1.64 -4.62
CA ILE A 11 -7.49 -0.72 -5.67
C ILE A 11 -8.78 0.01 -5.24
N PRO A 12 -9.85 -0.69 -4.81
CA PRO A 12 -11.08 -0.02 -4.40
C PRO A 12 -10.88 0.95 -3.22
N ALA A 13 -10.09 0.55 -2.21
CA ALA A 13 -9.91 1.34 -0.99
C ALA A 13 -8.97 2.53 -1.18
N ILE A 14 -7.84 2.34 -1.86
CA ILE A 14 -6.77 3.35 -1.90
C ILE A 14 -6.86 4.21 -3.14
N ILE A 15 -7.05 3.58 -4.30
CA ILE A 15 -7.07 4.27 -5.58
C ILE A 15 -8.46 4.84 -5.86
N GLU A 16 -9.53 4.07 -5.63
CA GLU A 16 -10.87 4.42 -6.07
C GLU A 16 -11.71 5.20 -5.06
N SER A 17 -11.55 4.90 -3.76
CA SER A 17 -12.32 5.50 -2.68
C SER A 17 -12.13 7.00 -2.58
N GLN A 18 -13.24 7.70 -2.37
CA GLN A 18 -13.31 9.15 -2.32
C GLN A 18 -13.93 9.61 -1.01
N ALA A 19 -13.13 9.65 0.05
CA ALA A 19 -13.59 10.03 1.39
C ALA A 19 -13.36 11.51 1.72
N LEU A 20 -12.48 12.20 0.97
CA LEU A 20 -12.15 13.61 1.21
C LEU A 20 -13.24 14.54 0.62
N PRO A 21 -14.00 15.28 1.45
CA PRO A 21 -15.05 16.18 0.94
C PRO A 21 -14.47 17.33 0.13
N GLY A 22 -15.18 17.78 -0.91
CA GLY A 22 -14.74 18.86 -1.79
C GLY A 22 -13.84 18.44 -2.97
N PHE A 23 -13.30 17.21 -2.93
CA PHE A 23 -12.42 16.65 -3.96
C PHE A 23 -13.06 15.47 -4.69
N ILE A 24 -14.38 15.33 -4.62
CA ILE A 24 -15.09 14.22 -5.27
C ILE A 24 -15.13 14.45 -6.78
N THR A 25 -14.73 13.43 -7.55
CA THR A 25 -14.80 13.39 -9.01
C THR A 25 -15.98 12.54 -9.48
N ASN A 26 -16.70 13.04 -10.48
CA ASN A 26 -17.63 12.22 -11.25
C ASN A 26 -16.81 11.48 -12.31
N ASP A 27 -16.49 10.22 -12.05
CA ASP A 27 -15.76 9.43 -13.04
C ASP A 27 -16.70 9.19 -14.24
N SER A 28 -16.40 9.87 -15.36
CA SER A 28 -17.14 9.88 -16.62
C SER A 28 -17.28 8.47 -17.18
N GLY A 29 -18.36 7.78 -16.80
CA GLY A 29 -18.60 6.37 -17.11
C GLY A 29 -19.54 5.68 -16.13
N ARG A 30 -19.77 6.26 -14.94
CA ARG A 30 -20.63 5.69 -13.88
C ARG A 30 -22.04 6.29 -13.76
N PHE A 31 -22.51 7.09 -14.72
CA PHE A 31 -23.83 7.73 -14.65
C PHE A 31 -24.99 6.73 -14.51
N PHE A 32 -24.91 5.56 -15.16
CA PHE A 32 -25.94 4.51 -15.03
C PHE A 32 -25.84 3.66 -13.75
N ASN A 33 -24.71 3.74 -13.04
CA ASN A 33 -24.43 2.91 -11.86
C ASN A 33 -24.87 3.56 -10.53
N LYS A 34 -25.18 4.86 -10.53
CA LYS A 34 -25.56 5.59 -9.32
C LYS A 34 -26.94 5.20 -8.77
N LEU A 35 -27.77 4.55 -9.58
CA LEU A 35 -29.06 3.98 -9.18
C LEU A 35 -28.94 2.59 -8.51
N ILE A 36 -27.77 1.95 -8.55
CA ILE A 36 -27.51 0.61 -8.00
C ILE A 36 -26.25 0.68 -7.12
N GLY A 37 -26.23 1.51 -6.08
CA GLY A 37 -25.26 1.42 -4.97
C GLY A 37 -23.75 1.27 -5.32
N SER A 38 -23.29 1.71 -6.49
CA SER A 38 -21.97 1.35 -7.04
C SER A 38 -20.86 2.30 -6.55
N GLY A 39 -20.65 2.31 -5.24
CA GLY A 39 -19.39 2.77 -4.65
C GLY A 39 -18.25 1.77 -4.92
N PRO A 40 -17.00 2.12 -4.56
CA PRO A 40 -15.94 1.12 -4.53
C PRO A 40 -16.33 -0.03 -3.61
N THR A 41 -15.95 -1.25 -3.99
CA THR A 41 -16.33 -2.48 -3.27
C THR A 41 -15.73 -2.59 -1.88
N PHE A 42 -14.65 -1.86 -1.62
CA PHE A 42 -14.01 -1.75 -0.31
C PHE A 42 -13.62 -0.30 -0.04
N SER A 43 -13.71 0.10 1.22
CA SER A 43 -13.31 1.40 1.73
C SER A 43 -11.96 1.35 2.43
N MET A 44 -11.41 2.53 2.75
CA MET A 44 -10.23 2.63 3.62
C MET A 44 -10.48 2.06 5.02
N ASP A 45 -11.72 2.13 5.52
CA ASP A 45 -12.07 1.57 6.83
C ASP A 45 -11.98 0.05 6.81
N ASP A 46 -12.40 -0.60 5.71
CA ASP A 46 -12.28 -2.05 5.54
C ASP A 46 -10.81 -2.49 5.51
N LEU A 47 -9.97 -1.74 4.80
CA LEU A 47 -8.54 -2.02 4.68
C LEU A 47 -7.83 -1.86 6.03
N LEU A 48 -8.07 -0.75 6.74
CA LEU A 48 -7.48 -0.52 8.06
C LEU A 48 -8.04 -1.50 9.10
N MET A 49 -9.30 -1.91 8.99
CA MET A 49 -9.86 -2.96 9.83
C MET A 49 -9.14 -4.31 9.61
N LEU A 50 -8.78 -4.64 8.36
CA LEU A 50 -7.98 -5.83 8.07
C LEU A 50 -6.61 -5.75 8.74
N PHE A 51 -5.89 -4.63 8.61
CA PHE A 51 -4.59 -4.41 9.28
C PHE A 51 -4.71 -4.51 10.80
N ASN A 52 -5.72 -3.88 11.40
CA ASN A 52 -5.97 -3.98 12.83
C ASN A 52 -6.25 -5.41 13.29
N LYS A 53 -6.99 -6.21 12.50
CA LYS A 53 -7.26 -7.62 12.83
C LYS A 53 -5.98 -8.45 12.82
N ILE A 54 -5.12 -8.25 11.82
CA ILE A 54 -3.85 -8.96 11.67
C ILE A 54 -2.91 -8.60 12.82
N TRP A 55 -2.73 -7.30 13.07
CA TRP A 55 -1.92 -6.78 14.16
C TRP A 55 -2.38 -7.34 15.51
N LYS A 56 -3.67 -7.15 15.85
CA LYS A 56 -4.24 -7.63 17.12
C LYS A 56 -4.10 -9.13 17.28
N ALA A 57 -4.36 -9.92 16.24
CA ALA A 57 -4.19 -11.36 16.31
C ALA A 57 -2.74 -11.72 16.68
N MET A 58 -1.75 -11.17 16.00
CA MET A 58 -0.34 -11.44 16.31
C MET A 58 0.05 -10.97 17.72
N SER A 59 -0.40 -9.78 18.14
CA SER A 59 -0.17 -9.28 19.50
C SER A 59 -0.80 -10.20 20.57
N CYS A 60 -2.04 -10.66 20.37
CA CYS A 60 -2.73 -11.55 21.31
C CYS A 60 -2.06 -12.93 21.42
N TYR A 61 -1.39 -13.38 20.36
CA TYR A 61 -0.59 -14.61 20.39
C TYR A 61 0.87 -14.38 20.82
N TYR A 62 1.20 -13.18 21.31
CA TYR A 62 2.54 -12.80 21.76
C TYR A 62 3.63 -13.09 20.70
N VAL A 63 3.28 -12.92 19.42
CA VAL A 63 4.24 -13.04 18.31
C VAL A 63 5.30 -11.94 18.46
N GLU A 64 6.56 -12.29 18.26
CA GLU A 64 7.69 -11.34 18.35
C GLU A 64 7.47 -10.11 17.47
N HIS A 65 7.77 -8.93 18.02
CA HIS A 65 7.53 -7.66 17.33
C HIS A 65 8.28 -7.58 15.98
N THR A 66 9.47 -8.18 15.90
CA THR A 66 10.25 -8.27 14.66
C THR A 66 9.49 -9.03 13.57
N VAL A 67 8.81 -10.13 13.91
CA VAL A 67 7.98 -10.90 12.96
C VAL A 67 6.75 -10.11 12.57
N VAL A 68 6.10 -9.45 13.53
CA VAL A 68 4.94 -8.59 13.27
C VAL A 68 5.29 -7.49 12.28
N SER A 69 6.42 -6.80 12.50
CA SER A 69 6.90 -5.73 11.63
C SER A 69 7.22 -6.24 10.22
N GLN A 70 7.88 -7.38 10.09
CA GLN A 70 8.14 -7.99 8.77
C GLN A 70 6.84 -8.30 8.02
N VAL A 71 5.87 -8.93 8.69
CA VAL A 71 4.56 -9.26 8.08
C VAL A 71 3.85 -8.00 7.63
N MET A 72 3.76 -6.98 8.49
CA MET A 72 3.09 -5.73 8.14
C MET A 72 3.81 -4.97 7.03
N THR A 73 5.14 -4.95 7.04
CA THR A 73 5.96 -4.31 5.99
C THR A 73 5.73 -4.98 4.64
N GLU A 74 5.68 -6.31 4.56
CA GLU A 74 5.40 -7.03 3.31
C GLU A 74 3.98 -6.72 2.77
N LEU A 75 2.99 -6.60 3.65
CA LEU A 75 1.62 -6.23 3.25
C LEU A 75 1.54 -4.77 2.77
N LEU A 76 2.26 -3.84 3.42
CA LEU A 76 2.34 -2.44 3.01
C LEU A 76 3.11 -2.26 1.70
N LYS A 77 4.13 -3.09 1.45
CA LYS A 77 4.80 -3.19 0.15
C LYS A 77 3.85 -3.63 -0.95
N MET A 78 3.04 -4.65 -0.67
CA MET A 78 2.01 -5.08 -1.61
C MET A 78 1.02 -3.96 -1.93
N VAL A 79 0.64 -3.15 -0.93
CA VAL A 79 -0.20 -1.96 -1.11
C VAL A 79 0.46 -0.93 -2.00
N GLY A 80 1.69 -0.53 -1.69
CA GLY A 80 2.44 0.48 -2.43
C GLY A 80 2.66 0.09 -3.89
N VAL A 81 3.13 -1.14 -4.13
CA VAL A 81 3.40 -1.67 -5.47
C VAL A 81 2.11 -1.80 -6.29
N THR A 82 1.08 -2.44 -5.74
CA THR A 82 -0.18 -2.67 -6.47
C THR A 82 -0.89 -1.35 -6.78
N GLY A 83 -0.95 -0.44 -5.80
CA GLY A 83 -1.55 0.89 -5.99
C GLY A 83 -0.79 1.73 -7.00
N PHE A 84 0.55 1.75 -6.94
CA PHE A 84 1.39 2.47 -7.90
C PHE A 84 1.19 1.96 -9.33
N ASN A 85 1.29 0.63 -9.53
CA ASN A 85 1.16 0.03 -10.85
C ASN A 85 -0.23 0.29 -11.47
N ASP A 86 -1.31 0.23 -10.68
CA ASP A 86 -2.65 0.55 -11.16
C ASP A 86 -2.76 2.02 -11.55
N LEU A 87 -2.35 2.95 -10.67
CA LEU A 87 -2.39 4.39 -10.95
C LEU A 87 -1.60 4.76 -12.21
N LEU A 88 -0.40 4.19 -12.37
CA LEU A 88 0.48 4.40 -13.52
C LEU A 88 -0.17 3.99 -14.84
N MET A 89 -1.02 2.95 -14.81
CA MET A 89 -1.64 2.39 -16.01
C MET A 89 -3.02 2.98 -16.33
N ARG A 90 -3.67 3.68 -15.39
CA ARG A 90 -4.99 4.28 -15.64
C ARG A 90 -4.94 5.44 -16.62
N ARG A 91 -5.76 5.33 -17.67
CA ARG A 91 -6.10 6.43 -18.58
C ARG A 91 -7.42 7.06 -18.15
N ASN A 92 -7.61 8.34 -18.46
CA ASN A 92 -8.83 9.07 -18.18
C ASN A 92 -9.23 9.08 -16.68
N PHE A 93 -8.22 9.12 -15.80
CA PHE A 93 -8.42 9.03 -14.36
C PHE A 93 -7.56 10.04 -13.60
N CYS A 94 -6.27 10.14 -13.92
CA CYS A 94 -5.31 10.92 -13.17
C CYS A 94 -5.62 12.42 -13.25
N THR A 95 -6.20 12.98 -12.19
CA THR A 95 -6.46 14.42 -12.03
C THR A 95 -5.91 14.90 -10.71
N TRP A 96 -5.77 16.22 -10.54
CA TRP A 96 -5.43 16.81 -9.24
C TRP A 96 -6.38 16.36 -8.12
N LYS A 97 -7.70 16.34 -8.37
CA LYS A 97 -8.70 15.90 -7.38
C LYS A 97 -8.54 14.43 -7.00
N ARG A 98 -8.29 13.54 -7.98
CA ARG A 98 -7.97 12.12 -7.68
C ARG A 98 -6.72 12.00 -6.84
N ALA A 99 -5.69 12.77 -7.16
CA ALA A 99 -4.45 12.76 -6.40
C ALA A 99 -4.67 13.19 -4.94
N MET A 100 -5.52 14.19 -4.69
CA MET A 100 -5.89 14.60 -3.34
C MET A 100 -6.63 13.50 -2.55
N GLN A 101 -7.53 12.75 -3.21
CA GLN A 101 -8.19 11.60 -2.60
C GLN A 101 -7.19 10.49 -2.24
N ILE A 102 -6.30 10.14 -3.17
CA ILE A 102 -5.30 9.10 -2.97
C ILE A 102 -4.31 9.52 -1.87
N GLN A 103 -3.88 10.79 -1.85
CA GLN A 103 -3.01 11.33 -0.81
C GLN A 103 -3.66 11.22 0.57
N TYR A 104 -4.95 11.57 0.68
CA TYR A 104 -5.69 11.40 1.93
C TYR A 104 -5.73 9.94 2.38
N ASN A 105 -5.99 9.01 1.45
CA ASN A 105 -5.99 7.57 1.75
C ASN A 105 -4.60 7.08 2.20
N ILE A 106 -3.51 7.52 1.55
CA ILE A 106 -2.13 7.19 1.95
C ILE A 106 -1.85 7.70 3.36
N THR A 107 -2.20 8.96 3.66
CA THR A 107 -1.96 9.54 4.99
C THR A 107 -2.67 8.79 6.11
N ARG A 108 -3.86 8.23 5.86
CA ARG A 108 -4.51 7.34 6.83
C ARG A 108 -3.70 6.06 7.12
N ILE A 109 -2.99 5.53 6.13
CA ILE A 109 -2.08 4.39 6.32
C ILE A 109 -0.83 4.84 7.07
N GLU A 110 -0.28 6.01 6.76
CA GLU A 110 0.88 6.57 7.49
C GLU A 110 0.57 6.79 8.97
N GLU A 111 -0.60 7.37 9.29
CA GLU A 111 -1.08 7.54 10.66
C GLU A 111 -1.27 6.19 11.36
N TRP A 112 -1.80 5.18 10.64
CA TRP A 112 -1.92 3.83 11.18
C TRP A 112 -0.54 3.22 11.48
N CYS A 113 0.44 3.34 10.57
CA CYS A 113 1.80 2.83 10.79
C CYS A 113 2.47 3.53 11.99
N LYS A 114 2.31 4.85 12.10
CA LYS A 114 2.81 5.64 13.24
C LYS A 114 2.20 5.19 14.57
N GLY A 115 0.90 4.88 14.59
CA GLY A 115 0.21 4.39 15.79
C GLY A 115 0.61 2.98 16.24
N HIS A 116 1.36 2.24 15.42
CA HIS A 116 1.81 0.88 15.68
C HIS A 116 3.34 0.73 15.60
N ASP A 117 4.09 1.84 15.65
CA ASP A 117 5.56 1.85 15.63
C ASP A 117 6.18 1.12 14.41
N LEU A 118 5.61 1.33 13.21
CA LEU A 118 6.05 0.73 11.95
C LEU A 118 6.60 1.76 10.93
N PRO A 119 7.75 2.41 11.20
CA PRO A 119 8.30 3.42 10.28
C PRO A 119 8.72 2.82 8.92
N GLU A 120 9.22 1.59 8.88
CA GLU A 120 9.60 0.90 7.64
C GLU A 120 8.41 0.61 6.73
N GLY A 121 7.23 0.49 7.33
CA GLY A 121 5.97 0.26 6.62
C GLY A 121 5.57 1.45 5.74
N THR A 122 5.75 2.68 6.23
CA THR A 122 5.47 3.91 5.48
C THR A 122 6.36 4.02 4.24
N LEU A 123 7.64 3.65 4.36
CA LEU A 123 8.61 3.71 3.25
C LEU A 123 8.18 2.84 2.07
N GLN A 124 7.41 1.78 2.31
CA GLN A 124 6.92 0.90 1.25
C GLN A 124 5.89 1.56 0.32
N LEU A 125 5.34 2.71 0.71
CA LEU A 125 4.35 3.48 -0.05
C LEU A 125 4.98 4.60 -0.91
N GLU A 126 6.31 4.80 -0.81
CA GLU A 126 6.99 5.98 -1.34
C GLU A 126 6.77 6.19 -2.84
N HIS A 127 6.81 5.13 -3.65
CA HIS A 127 6.54 5.22 -5.10
C HIS A 127 5.14 5.72 -5.40
N LEU A 128 4.12 5.19 -4.71
CA LEU A 128 2.73 5.62 -4.86
C LEU A 128 2.54 7.06 -4.36
N MET A 129 3.21 7.42 -3.26
CA MET A 129 3.18 8.77 -2.70
C MET A 129 3.78 9.79 -3.66
N GLN A 130 4.96 9.52 -4.23
CA GLN A 130 5.61 10.42 -5.19
C GLN A 130 4.82 10.53 -6.50
N ALA A 131 4.26 9.41 -7.00
CA ALA A 131 3.34 9.46 -8.16
C ALA A 131 2.14 10.36 -7.86
N THR A 132 1.56 10.24 -6.67
CA THR A 132 0.43 11.08 -6.22
C THR A 132 0.83 12.54 -6.05
N LYS A 133 2.03 12.85 -5.56
CA LYS A 133 2.58 14.21 -5.48
C LYS A 133 2.79 14.81 -6.87
N LEU A 134 3.35 14.07 -7.82
CA LEU A 134 3.54 14.51 -9.21
C LEU A 134 2.23 15.01 -9.82
N LEU A 135 1.13 14.28 -9.62
CA LEU A 135 -0.19 14.68 -10.12
C LEU A 135 -0.66 16.01 -9.50
N GLN A 136 -0.19 16.37 -8.30
CA GLN A 136 -0.52 17.64 -7.63
C GLN A 136 0.40 18.81 -7.99
N LEU A 137 1.61 18.55 -8.44
CA LEU A 137 2.59 19.60 -8.77
C LEU A 137 2.15 20.44 -9.98
N LYS A 138 2.64 21.69 -10.04
CA LYS A 138 2.53 22.53 -11.24
C LYS A 138 3.34 21.93 -12.39
N LYS A 139 2.89 22.17 -13.63
CA LYS A 139 3.47 21.58 -14.86
C LYS A 139 3.53 22.62 -15.99
N ALA A 140 3.75 23.88 -15.65
CA ALA A 140 3.54 25.03 -16.55
C ALA A 140 4.86 25.68 -17.03
N SER A 141 5.97 25.46 -16.33
CA SER A 141 7.24 26.14 -16.57
C SER A 141 8.43 25.18 -16.56
N HIS A 142 9.60 25.65 -17.03
CA HIS A 142 10.84 24.90 -16.94
C HIS A 142 11.26 24.63 -15.49
N ASN A 143 11.03 25.59 -14.59
CA ASN A 143 11.32 25.44 -13.16
C ASN A 143 10.49 24.31 -12.52
N ASP A 144 9.26 24.10 -12.99
CA ASP A 144 8.41 23.00 -12.49
C ASP A 144 9.01 21.62 -12.83
N ILE A 145 9.82 21.52 -13.88
CA ILE A 145 10.48 20.27 -14.26
C ILE A 145 11.46 19.84 -13.17
N GLU A 146 12.32 20.75 -12.72
CA GLU A 146 13.31 20.47 -11.68
C GLU A 146 12.61 20.11 -10.36
N ILE A 147 11.54 20.83 -9.99
CA ILE A 147 10.72 20.50 -8.81
C ILE A 147 10.14 19.09 -8.91
N ILE A 148 9.63 18.68 -10.08
CA ILE A 148 9.11 17.33 -10.27
C ILE A 148 10.19 16.28 -9.98
N TYR A 149 11.40 16.45 -10.52
CA TYR A 149 12.48 15.49 -10.31
C TYR A 149 13.06 15.51 -8.89
N ASP A 150 13.07 16.67 -8.21
CA ASP A 150 13.47 16.77 -6.80
C ASP A 150 12.47 16.06 -5.88
N VAL A 151 11.17 16.23 -6.13
CA VAL A 151 10.11 15.61 -5.32
C VAL A 151 9.94 14.12 -5.65
N CYS A 152 10.10 13.75 -6.92
CA CYS A 152 9.78 12.42 -7.44
C CYS A 152 11.05 11.60 -7.76
N TRP A 153 12.06 11.72 -6.89
CA TRP A 153 13.38 11.11 -7.06
C TRP A 153 13.39 9.57 -7.12
N MET A 154 12.33 8.90 -6.64
CA MET A 154 12.17 7.44 -6.77
C MET A 154 11.60 7.02 -8.13
N LEU A 155 10.98 7.93 -8.89
CA LEU A 155 10.33 7.59 -10.15
C LEU A 155 11.34 7.61 -11.30
N THR A 156 11.30 6.58 -12.15
CA THR A 156 12.08 6.56 -13.39
C THR A 156 11.56 7.59 -14.38
N ASN A 157 12.41 8.00 -15.33
CA ASN A 157 12.03 8.93 -16.41
C ASN A 157 10.78 8.42 -17.16
N THR A 158 10.70 7.12 -17.42
CA THR A 158 9.58 6.49 -18.12
C THR A 158 8.29 6.54 -17.30
N GLN A 159 8.37 6.36 -15.97
CA GLN A 159 7.22 6.47 -15.07
C GLN A 159 6.72 7.92 -14.97
N VAL A 160 7.62 8.89 -14.83
CA VAL A 160 7.29 10.33 -14.86
C VAL A 160 6.59 10.69 -16.16
N GLN A 161 7.15 10.28 -17.31
CA GLN A 161 6.55 10.51 -18.62
C GLN A 161 5.14 9.93 -18.70
N LYS A 162 4.96 8.69 -18.22
CA LYS A 162 3.67 7.99 -18.27
C LYS A 162 2.60 8.69 -17.43
N LEU A 163 2.95 9.12 -16.22
CA LEU A 163 2.03 9.84 -15.33
C LEU A 163 1.64 11.21 -15.90
N VAL A 164 2.60 11.95 -16.47
CA VAL A 164 2.33 13.24 -17.13
C VAL A 164 1.42 13.05 -18.36
N GLN A 165 1.66 12.02 -19.17
CA GLN A 165 0.83 11.71 -20.34
C GLN A 165 -0.61 11.30 -19.97
N ASN A 166 -0.78 10.60 -18.84
CA ASN A 166 -2.09 10.18 -18.36
C ASN A 166 -2.83 11.29 -17.57
N TYR A 167 -2.17 12.41 -17.26
CA TYR A 167 -2.75 13.51 -16.49
C TYR A 167 -3.84 14.24 -17.28
N MET A 168 -5.01 14.40 -16.67
CA MET A 168 -6.09 15.22 -17.20
C MET A 168 -6.17 16.53 -16.43
N ILE A 169 -6.05 17.62 -17.19
CA ILE A 169 -6.12 18.99 -16.73
C ILE A 169 -7.58 19.32 -16.37
N ALA A 170 -7.80 20.00 -15.25
CA ALA A 170 -9.12 20.53 -14.89
C ALA A 170 -9.39 21.88 -15.59
N ASP A 171 -10.65 22.30 -15.70
CA ASP A 171 -11.02 23.54 -16.42
C ASP A 171 -10.35 24.82 -15.90
N TYR A 172 -9.91 24.81 -14.63
CA TYR A 172 -9.24 25.93 -13.96
C TYR A 172 -7.71 25.80 -13.93
N GLU A 173 -7.14 24.73 -14.49
CA GLU A 173 -5.70 24.50 -14.52
C GLU A 173 -5.08 25.00 -15.82
N VAL A 174 -3.84 25.47 -15.71
CA VAL A 174 -3.03 25.82 -16.89
C VAL A 174 -2.65 24.52 -17.61
N PRO A 175 -2.73 24.46 -18.95
CA PRO A 175 -2.30 23.29 -19.70
C PRO A 175 -0.84 22.91 -19.41
N VAL A 176 -0.56 21.61 -19.49
CA VAL A 176 0.81 21.09 -19.36
C VAL A 176 1.70 21.71 -20.44
N SER A 177 2.83 22.27 -20.03
CA SER A 177 3.76 22.93 -20.95
C SER A 177 4.29 21.95 -22.02
N PRO A 178 4.22 22.30 -23.32
CA PRO A 178 4.82 21.49 -24.38
C PRO A 178 6.33 21.28 -24.19
N ASP A 179 7.03 22.28 -23.65
CA ASP A 179 8.46 22.21 -23.35
C ASP A 179 8.75 21.21 -22.24
N LEU A 180 7.87 21.10 -21.23
CA LEU A 180 7.97 20.08 -20.18
C LEU A 180 7.81 18.68 -20.77
N ILE A 181 6.82 18.47 -21.64
CA ILE A 181 6.61 17.19 -22.32
C ILE A 181 7.84 16.81 -23.14
N LYS A 182 8.38 17.76 -23.90
CA LYS A 182 9.59 17.55 -24.71
C LYS A 182 10.81 17.24 -23.85
N ALA A 183 11.03 17.98 -22.76
CA ALA A 183 12.17 17.78 -21.87
C ALA A 183 12.12 16.42 -21.17
N ILE A 184 10.94 15.97 -20.75
CA ILE A 184 10.77 14.62 -20.18
C ILE A 184 11.04 13.56 -21.26
N ALA A 185 10.52 13.73 -22.47
CA ALA A 185 10.78 12.78 -23.57
C ALA A 185 12.26 12.69 -23.93
N MET A 186 13.00 13.81 -23.91
CA MET A 186 14.44 13.83 -24.09
C MET A 186 15.18 13.08 -22.98
N ARG A 187 14.78 13.24 -21.72
CA ARG A 187 15.35 12.48 -20.58
C ARG A 187 15.13 10.98 -20.72
N VAL A 188 13.94 10.56 -21.15
CA VAL A 188 13.63 9.14 -21.43
C VAL A 188 14.52 8.62 -22.56
N ALA A 189 14.65 9.35 -23.67
CA ALA A 189 15.44 8.94 -24.82
C ALA A 189 16.95 8.88 -24.55
N ALA A 190 17.44 9.74 -23.64
CA ALA A 190 18.83 9.73 -23.20
C ALA A 190 19.16 8.60 -22.20
N ASN A 191 18.14 7.91 -21.66
CA ASN A 191 18.35 6.83 -20.72
C ASN A 191 18.55 5.52 -21.49
N GLU A 192 19.79 5.01 -21.54
CA GLU A 192 20.14 3.76 -22.23
C GLU A 192 19.72 2.49 -21.45
N LYS A 193 19.15 2.65 -20.25
CA LYS A 193 18.71 1.53 -19.41
C LYS A 193 17.33 1.02 -19.83
N ASN A 194 17.18 -0.31 -19.82
CA ASN A 194 15.87 -0.98 -19.83
C ASN A 194 15.09 -0.62 -18.56
N ASP A 195 14.54 0.59 -18.48
CA ASP A 195 13.69 1.01 -17.38
C ASP A 195 12.36 0.24 -17.45
N VAL A 196 12.22 -0.76 -16.58
CA VAL A 196 10.96 -1.49 -16.41
C VAL A 196 9.90 -0.51 -15.90
N LEU A 197 8.79 -0.38 -16.64
CA LEU A 197 7.75 0.61 -16.33
C LEU A 197 7.05 0.31 -15.00
N MET A 198 6.64 -0.94 -14.78
CA MET A 198 5.92 -1.38 -13.59
C MET A 198 6.91 -1.90 -12.55
N LEU A 199 6.56 -1.72 -11.28
CA LEU A 199 7.26 -2.40 -10.18
C LEU A 199 6.91 -3.88 -10.18
N ASP A 200 7.84 -4.73 -9.75
CA ASP A 200 7.61 -6.17 -9.64
C ASP A 200 6.49 -6.47 -8.64
N ALA A 201 5.44 -7.12 -9.14
CA ALA A 201 4.27 -7.45 -8.32
C ALA A 201 4.63 -8.46 -7.22
N ILE A 202 4.08 -8.25 -6.02
CA ILE A 202 4.23 -9.19 -4.91
C ILE A 202 3.43 -10.46 -5.20
N SER A 203 4.11 -11.61 -5.12
CA SER A 203 3.47 -12.92 -5.29
C SER A 203 2.36 -13.13 -4.26
N LEU A 204 1.20 -13.60 -4.72
CA LEU A 204 0.03 -13.90 -3.87
C LEU A 204 0.10 -15.29 -3.23
N GLU A 205 1.02 -16.12 -3.71
CA GLU A 205 1.16 -17.53 -3.33
C GLU A 205 2.40 -17.76 -2.48
N ASP A 206 3.46 -17.00 -2.76
CA ASP A 206 4.67 -17.00 -1.95
C ASP A 206 4.50 -16.09 -0.72
N ALA A 207 4.93 -16.58 0.43
CA ALA A 207 4.98 -15.82 1.65
C ALA A 207 6.00 -14.68 1.55
N GLY A 208 7.06 -14.86 0.75
CA GLY A 208 8.23 -14.00 0.75
C GLY A 208 9.31 -14.52 1.70
N SER A 209 10.46 -13.85 1.72
CA SER A 209 11.58 -14.21 2.58
C SER A 209 11.42 -13.52 3.94
N PHE A 210 10.97 -14.26 4.95
CA PHE A 210 10.94 -13.81 6.34
C PHE A 210 12.20 -14.25 7.07
N GLU A 211 12.78 -13.34 7.84
CA GLU A 211 13.83 -13.67 8.79
C GLU A 211 13.24 -14.46 9.96
N THR A 212 13.93 -15.54 10.33
CA THR A 212 13.51 -16.38 11.45
C THR A 212 13.79 -15.63 12.74
N PRO A 213 12.78 -15.46 13.63
CA PRO A 213 13.01 -14.82 14.92
C PRO A 213 13.91 -15.68 15.81
N GLU A 214 14.58 -15.03 16.76
CA GLU A 214 15.31 -15.74 17.80
C GLU A 214 14.36 -16.60 18.65
N ILE A 215 14.88 -17.73 19.13
CA ILE A 215 14.12 -18.62 20.02
C ILE A 215 13.95 -17.89 21.35
N ARG A 216 12.70 -17.71 21.79
CA ARG A 216 12.41 -17.16 23.10
C ARG A 216 12.80 -18.18 24.17
N ASP A 217 13.68 -17.79 25.08
CA ASP A 217 13.87 -18.52 26.33
C ASP A 217 12.60 -18.35 27.18
N VAL A 218 11.81 -19.41 27.24
CA VAL A 218 10.61 -19.46 28.09
C VAL A 218 11.02 -20.15 29.37
N ASP A 219 11.09 -19.40 30.46
CA ASP A 219 11.20 -19.99 31.78
C ASP A 219 9.87 -20.64 32.13
N LEU A 220 9.86 -21.97 32.09
CA LEU A 220 8.68 -22.79 32.36
C LEU A 220 8.69 -23.32 33.80
N GLU A 221 9.56 -22.84 34.70
CA GLU A 221 9.69 -23.18 36.14
C GLU A 221 8.62 -24.16 36.71
N GLY A 222 8.67 -25.43 36.30
CA GLY A 222 7.72 -26.46 36.74
C GLY A 222 6.25 -26.29 36.31
N GLU A 223 5.88 -25.27 35.54
CA GLU A 223 4.52 -25.03 35.06
C GLU A 223 4.08 -26.10 34.04
N ARG A 224 3.12 -26.92 34.46
CA ARG A 224 2.50 -27.95 33.64
C ARG A 224 1.11 -27.52 33.27
N TYR A 225 0.92 -27.15 32.02
CA TYR A 225 -0.38 -26.75 31.52
C TYR A 225 -0.92 -27.73 30.49
N LEU A 226 -2.12 -28.25 30.74
CA LEU A 226 -2.93 -28.97 29.75
C LEU A 226 -4.33 -28.37 29.78
N PRO A 227 -4.80 -27.80 28.65
CA PRO A 227 -6.17 -27.31 28.54
C PRO A 227 -7.20 -28.40 28.90
N ALA A 228 -8.19 -28.05 29.73
CA ALA A 228 -9.19 -28.99 30.24
C ALA A 228 -10.01 -29.68 29.13
N TRP A 229 -10.18 -29.02 27.99
CA TRP A 229 -10.91 -29.53 26.82
C TRP A 229 -10.12 -30.58 26.01
N LEU A 230 -8.83 -30.78 26.27
CA LEU A 230 -8.05 -31.88 25.69
C LEU A 230 -8.30 -33.19 26.47
N VAL A 231 -9.52 -33.72 26.31
CA VAL A 231 -10.02 -34.83 27.13
C VAL A 231 -9.38 -36.18 26.74
N ASN A 232 -9.09 -36.39 25.46
CA ASN A 232 -8.69 -37.69 24.88
C ASN A 232 -7.18 -38.00 24.92
N LEU A 233 -6.40 -37.28 25.74
CA LEU A 233 -4.95 -37.47 25.86
C LEU A 233 -4.58 -38.19 27.17
N GLY A 234 -5.17 -39.36 27.42
CA GLY A 234 -4.99 -40.11 28.67
C GLY A 234 -3.52 -40.41 29.00
N ARG A 235 -2.73 -40.86 28.02
CA ARG A 235 -1.29 -41.10 28.19
C ARG A 235 -0.49 -39.82 28.51
N LEU A 236 -0.87 -38.70 27.90
CA LEU A 236 -0.22 -37.40 28.13
C LEU A 236 -0.53 -36.86 29.54
N LYS A 237 -1.78 -36.99 29.98
CA LYS A 237 -2.20 -36.67 31.36
C LYS A 237 -1.40 -37.49 32.37
N SER A 238 -1.28 -38.80 32.15
CA SER A 238 -0.45 -39.67 33.00
C SER A 238 1.02 -39.23 33.01
N LEU A 239 1.61 -38.89 31.86
CA LEU A 239 2.97 -38.36 31.75
C LEU A 239 3.16 -37.06 32.55
N MET A 240 2.21 -36.12 32.48
CA MET A 240 2.27 -34.88 33.27
C MET A 240 2.22 -35.09 34.78
N HIS A 241 1.58 -36.17 35.25
CA HIS A 241 1.59 -36.56 36.65
C HIS A 241 2.88 -37.31 37.06
N LEU A 242 3.54 -38.00 36.11
CA LEU A 242 4.70 -38.87 36.38
C LEU A 242 6.06 -38.16 36.28
N VAL A 243 6.19 -37.14 35.43
CA VAL A 243 7.39 -36.29 35.44
C VAL A 243 7.39 -35.59 36.80
N VAL A 244 8.35 -35.85 37.68
CA VAL A 244 8.54 -35.15 38.96
C VAL A 244 9.94 -34.54 38.86
N VAL A 245 10.07 -33.24 39.09
CA VAL A 245 11.36 -32.57 39.26
C VAL A 245 11.77 -32.76 40.72
#